data_AF-Q39CW6-F1
#
_entry.id   AF-Q39CW6-F1
#
_cell.length_a   1.000
_cell.length_b   1.000
_cell.length_c   1.000
_cell.angle_alpha   90.00
_cell.angle_beta   90.00
_cell.angle_gamma   90.00
#
_symmetry.space_group_name_H-M   'P 1'
#
loop_
_entity.id
_entity.type
_entity.pdbx_description
1 polymer ?
#
loop_
_entity_poly.entity_id
_entity_poly.type
_entity_poly.pdbx_seq_one_letter_code
_entity_poly.pdbx_strand_id
1 'polypeptide(L)'
;MSESSQLLGPGLRALFRLRRCSLRTRQNVADELPDLIAPQLDVLFCGINPGLTAAATGHHFAGRSNRFWRVIHLAGFTPAEISPQDDHAILQYGCGLTAVVKRPTASADQLSRAEFVAAAAEFEHKVARYGPRFVAFLGKAAYSALSGQREIEWGLQPARMQGSSVWVLPNPSGRNLAFSLDDLVDAYRQLRLQVKAGSGLQPEGQDAAR
;
A
#
# COMPACT_ATOMS: atom_id res chain seq x y z
N MET A 1 48.04 3.00 -73.93
CA MET A 1 47.76 1.55 -74.01
C MET A 1 47.52 1.06 -72.61
N SER A 2 46.34 0.43 -72.40
CA SER A 2 45.88 -0.50 -71.35
C SER A 2 46.49 -0.46 -69.94
N GLU A 3 45.78 -0.69 -68.85
CA GLU A 3 44.38 -0.97 -68.52
C GLU A 3 44.36 -1.09 -66.98
N SER A 4 43.35 -0.52 -66.35
CA SER A 4 42.45 -1.21 -65.43
C SER A 4 43.00 -2.39 -64.59
N SER A 5 42.99 -2.26 -63.27
CA SER A 5 41.97 -2.98 -62.47
C SER A 5 42.08 -2.62 -60.99
N GLN A 6 40.90 -2.41 -60.42
CA GLN A 6 40.60 -2.19 -59.01
C GLN A 6 41.03 -3.40 -58.17
N LEU A 7 41.28 -3.17 -56.87
CA LEU A 7 40.62 -3.93 -55.81
C LEU A 7 40.83 -3.23 -54.46
N LEU A 8 39.70 -2.78 -53.90
CA LEU A 8 39.56 -2.29 -52.54
C LEU A 8 39.93 -3.39 -51.54
N GLY A 9 40.85 -3.09 -50.62
CA GLY A 9 41.08 -3.88 -49.40
C GLY A 9 40.33 -3.23 -48.22
N PRO A 10 39.57 -4.00 -47.41
CA PRO A 10 38.68 -3.44 -46.41
C PRO A 10 39.45 -2.96 -45.16
N GLY A 11 38.97 -1.84 -44.62
CA GLY A 11 39.50 -1.24 -43.39
C GLY A 11 39.39 -2.17 -42.18
N LEU A 12 40.51 -2.38 -41.50
CA LEU A 12 40.53 -3.05 -40.21
C LEU A 12 40.28 -2.02 -39.11
N ARG A 13 39.00 -1.89 -38.77
CA ARG A 13 38.51 -1.15 -37.60
C ARG A 13 39.25 -1.63 -36.35
N ALA A 14 39.79 -0.67 -35.59
CA ALA A 14 40.29 -0.90 -34.25
C ALA A 14 39.23 -1.63 -33.41
N LEU A 15 39.57 -2.84 -32.96
CA LEU A 15 38.81 -3.58 -31.96
C LEU A 15 38.92 -2.85 -30.62
N PHE A 16 38.01 -1.88 -30.40
CA PHE A 16 37.63 -1.52 -29.04
C PHE A 16 37.01 -2.76 -28.41
N ARG A 17 37.79 -3.52 -27.63
CA ARG A 17 37.23 -4.39 -26.60
C ARG A 17 36.55 -3.48 -25.58
N LEU A 18 35.29 -3.16 -25.82
CA LEU A 18 34.35 -2.84 -24.77
C LEU A 18 34.33 -4.06 -23.86
N ARG A 19 35.16 -4.04 -22.82
CA ARG A 19 34.86 -4.79 -21.61
C ARG A 19 33.46 -4.31 -21.22
N ARG A 20 32.44 -5.13 -21.51
CA ARG A 20 31.19 -5.08 -20.75
C ARG A 20 31.60 -5.34 -19.31
N CYS A 21 31.96 -4.28 -18.60
CA CYS A 21 31.80 -4.23 -17.17
C CYS A 21 30.29 -4.38 -17.00
N SER A 22 29.85 -5.63 -16.81
CA SER A 22 28.54 -5.88 -16.24
C SER A 22 28.63 -5.20 -14.88
N LEU A 23 28.14 -3.96 -14.84
CA LEU A 23 27.54 -3.44 -13.63
C LEU A 23 26.41 -4.42 -13.34
N ARG A 24 26.74 -5.52 -12.65
CA ARG A 24 25.81 -6.10 -11.70
C ARG A 24 25.57 -4.97 -10.72
N THR A 25 24.62 -4.10 -11.04
CA THR A 25 23.83 -3.43 -10.02
C THR A 25 23.44 -4.56 -9.09
N ARG A 26 24.05 -4.60 -7.90
CA ARG A 26 23.46 -5.34 -6.80
C ARG A 26 22.03 -4.83 -6.77
N GLN A 27 21.09 -5.66 -7.21
CA GLN A 27 19.72 -5.49 -6.78
C GLN A 27 19.85 -5.64 -5.27
N ASN A 28 19.92 -4.52 -4.55
CA ASN A 28 19.40 -4.53 -3.19
C ASN A 28 17.95 -4.93 -3.40
N VAL A 29 17.68 -6.22 -3.26
CA VAL A 29 16.33 -6.68 -3.02
C VAL A 29 15.92 -5.87 -1.81
N ALA A 30 15.02 -4.90 -2.00
CA ALA A 30 14.34 -4.33 -0.86
C ALA A 30 13.54 -5.49 -0.29
N ASP A 31 14.12 -6.20 0.68
CA ASP A 31 13.51 -7.38 1.30
C ASP A 31 12.20 -7.00 2.01
N GLU A 32 12.00 -5.69 2.28
CA GLU A 32 10.83 -5.14 2.92
C GLU A 32 10.39 -3.84 2.22
N LEU A 33 9.08 -3.65 2.11
CA LEU A 33 8.47 -2.42 1.61
C LEU A 33 8.37 -1.40 2.77
N PRO A 34 9.00 -0.21 2.68
CA PRO A 34 8.94 0.78 3.75
C PRO A 34 7.52 1.26 4.04
N ASP A 35 7.22 1.55 5.30
CA ASP A 35 5.95 2.17 5.66
C ASP A 35 5.87 3.61 5.17
N LEU A 36 4.67 4.04 4.80
CA LEU A 36 4.32 5.44 4.58
C LEU A 36 3.52 5.92 5.79
N ILE A 37 4.20 6.48 6.79
CA ILE A 37 3.60 6.80 8.08
C ILE A 37 4.08 8.15 8.62
N ALA A 38 3.17 8.87 9.25
CA ALA A 38 3.42 10.15 9.91
C ALA A 38 2.64 10.22 11.24
N PRO A 39 3.00 11.12 12.18
CA PRO A 39 2.22 11.32 13.39
C PRO A 39 0.80 11.82 13.10
N GLN A 40 -0.16 11.42 13.94
CA GLN A 40 -1.52 11.97 13.99
C GLN A 40 -2.32 11.86 12.68
N LEU A 41 -2.08 10.81 11.90
CA LEU A 41 -2.88 10.49 10.71
C LEU A 41 -4.35 10.24 11.07
N ASP A 42 -5.27 10.61 10.18
CA ASP A 42 -6.67 10.22 10.30
C ASP A 42 -6.81 8.69 10.16
N VAL A 43 -6.14 8.09 9.17
CA VAL A 43 -6.21 6.64 8.92
C VAL A 43 -4.83 6.06 8.61
N LEU A 44 -4.45 5.01 9.33
CA LEU A 44 -3.36 4.12 8.94
C LEU A 44 -3.96 2.85 8.32
N PHE A 45 -3.88 2.73 7.00
CA PHE A 45 -4.28 1.51 6.29
C PHE A 45 -3.22 0.43 6.48
N CYS A 46 -3.65 -0.72 6.97
CA CYS A 46 -2.80 -1.83 7.32
C CYS A 46 -3.07 -3.03 6.40
N GLY A 47 -2.17 -3.24 5.44
CA GLY A 47 -2.12 -4.47 4.67
C GLY A 47 -1.70 -5.67 5.51
N ILE A 48 -1.93 -6.87 4.99
CA ILE A 48 -1.47 -8.11 5.65
C ILE A 48 0.05 -8.18 5.57
N ASN A 49 0.57 -8.15 4.34
CA ASN A 49 1.99 -8.10 4.00
C ASN A 49 2.18 -7.55 2.57
N PRO A 50 3.40 -7.14 2.18
CA PRO A 50 3.67 -6.69 0.81
C PRO A 50 3.45 -7.81 -0.22
N GLY A 51 2.76 -7.50 -1.31
CA GLY A 51 2.78 -8.36 -2.49
C GLY A 51 4.13 -8.30 -3.19
N LEU A 52 4.53 -9.37 -3.90
CA LEU A 52 5.82 -9.43 -4.60
C LEU A 52 6.09 -8.22 -5.51
N THR A 53 5.09 -7.76 -6.27
CA THR A 53 5.23 -6.56 -7.12
C THR A 53 5.50 -5.32 -6.28
N ALA A 54 4.76 -5.12 -5.19
CA ALA A 54 4.92 -3.95 -4.34
C ALA A 54 6.32 -3.90 -3.69
N ALA A 55 6.81 -5.04 -3.20
CA ALA A 55 8.16 -5.16 -2.66
C ALA A 55 9.22 -4.91 -3.74
N ALA A 56 9.06 -5.49 -4.93
CA ALA A 56 10.02 -5.33 -6.02
C ALA A 56 10.09 -3.90 -6.58
N THR A 57 8.97 -3.17 -6.60
CA THR A 57 8.94 -1.78 -7.09
C THR A 57 9.14 -0.75 -6.00
N GLY A 58 9.07 -1.13 -4.72
CA GLY A 58 9.11 -0.20 -3.59
C GLY A 58 7.84 0.67 -3.47
N HIS A 59 6.72 0.23 -4.04
CA HIS A 59 5.48 1.01 -4.10
C HIS A 59 4.28 0.22 -3.60
N HIS A 60 3.51 0.82 -2.70
CA HIS A 60 2.35 0.17 -2.11
C HIS A 60 1.25 -0.09 -3.13
N PHE A 61 0.66 -1.28 -3.03
CA PHE A 61 -0.45 -1.72 -3.89
C PHE A 61 -0.19 -1.63 -5.41
N ALA A 62 1.07 -1.69 -5.85
CA ALA A 62 1.46 -1.58 -7.27
C ALA A 62 1.06 -2.77 -8.18
N GLY A 63 0.41 -3.81 -7.64
CA GLY A 63 -0.05 -4.95 -8.45
C GLY A 63 -1.19 -4.55 -9.39
N ARG A 64 -1.13 -4.96 -10.66
CA ARG A 64 -2.11 -4.55 -11.70
C ARG A 64 -3.58 -4.83 -11.36
N SER A 65 -3.84 -5.89 -10.60
CA SER A 65 -5.20 -6.27 -10.18
C SER A 65 -5.57 -5.72 -8.81
N ASN A 66 -4.69 -4.99 -8.13
CA ASN A 66 -4.99 -4.38 -6.85
C ASN A 66 -5.85 -3.12 -7.06
N ARG A 67 -6.93 -3.01 -6.29
CA ARG A 67 -7.93 -1.96 -6.45
C ARG A 67 -7.80 -0.85 -5.41
N PHE A 68 -6.80 -0.87 -4.53
CA PHE A 68 -6.71 0.03 -3.37
C PHE A 68 -6.82 1.50 -3.77
N TRP A 69 -5.96 1.96 -4.69
CA TRP A 69 -5.92 3.36 -5.12
C TRP A 69 -7.24 3.84 -5.73
N ARG A 70 -7.83 3.00 -6.61
CA ARG A 70 -9.17 3.21 -7.17
C ARG A 70 -10.23 3.32 -6.08
N VAL A 71 -10.23 2.40 -5.11
CA VAL A 71 -11.22 2.31 -4.03
C VAL A 71 -11.14 3.53 -3.11
N ILE A 72 -9.96 3.92 -2.65
CA ILE A 72 -9.83 5.06 -1.72
C ILE A 72 -10.24 6.39 -2.38
N HIS A 73 -9.98 6.54 -3.68
CA HIS A 73 -10.43 7.70 -4.44
C HIS A 73 -11.96 7.73 -4.54
N LEU A 74 -12.57 6.64 -5.00
CA LEU A 74 -14.04 6.56 -5.13
C LEU A 74 -14.78 6.62 -3.78
N ALA A 75 -14.13 6.18 -2.70
CA ALA A 75 -14.63 6.33 -1.33
C ALA A 75 -14.48 7.77 -0.78
N GLY A 76 -13.75 8.64 -1.48
CA GLY A 76 -13.61 10.06 -1.15
C GLY A 76 -12.49 10.41 -0.17
N PHE A 77 -11.47 9.54 -0.02
CA PHE A 77 -10.25 9.87 0.73
C PHE A 77 -9.35 10.83 -0.04
N THR A 78 -9.31 10.71 -1.37
CA THR A 78 -8.46 11.52 -2.25
C THR A 78 -9.27 12.15 -3.38
N PRO A 79 -8.93 13.37 -3.83
CA PRO A 79 -9.67 14.06 -4.89
C PRO A 79 -9.49 13.42 -6.27
N ALA A 80 -8.40 12.68 -6.47
CA ALA A 80 -8.09 11.91 -7.67
C ALA A 80 -7.48 10.56 -7.28
N GLU A 81 -7.49 9.61 -8.22
CA GLU A 81 -6.79 8.33 -8.09
C GLU A 81 -5.28 8.56 -8.09
N ILE A 82 -4.61 8.12 -7.04
CA ILE A 82 -3.15 8.19 -6.90
C ILE A 82 -2.53 7.00 -7.65
N SER A 83 -1.53 7.27 -8.48
CA SER A 83 -0.70 6.21 -9.07
C SER A 83 0.14 5.53 -7.97
N PRO A 84 0.39 4.20 -8.01
CA PRO A 84 1.31 3.58 -7.08
C PRO A 84 2.69 4.24 -7.01
N GLN A 85 3.19 4.82 -8.12
CA GLN A 85 4.47 5.53 -8.15
C GLN A 85 4.47 6.82 -7.30
N ASP A 86 3.28 7.36 -7.04
CA ASP A 86 3.06 8.59 -6.27
C ASP A 86 2.48 8.27 -4.87
N ASP A 87 2.66 7.04 -4.37
CA ASP A 87 2.04 6.57 -3.13
C ASP A 87 2.33 7.43 -1.91
N HIS A 88 3.50 8.06 -1.84
CA HIS A 88 3.85 9.07 -0.83
C HIS A 88 2.85 10.22 -0.71
N ALA A 89 2.16 10.58 -1.79
CA ALA A 89 1.14 11.63 -1.81
C ALA A 89 -0.05 11.32 -0.88
N ILE A 90 -0.25 10.06 -0.47
CA ILE A 90 -1.33 9.69 0.45
C ILE A 90 -1.24 10.41 1.81
N LEU A 91 -0.01 10.70 2.26
CA LEU A 91 0.25 11.36 3.54
C LEU A 91 -0.35 12.76 3.62
N GLN A 92 -0.42 13.48 2.50
CA GLN A 92 -1.02 14.82 2.46
C GLN A 92 -2.54 14.81 2.67
N TYR A 93 -3.16 13.63 2.57
CA TYR A 93 -4.60 13.42 2.78
C TYR A 93 -4.90 12.78 4.16
N GLY A 94 -3.96 12.89 5.10
CA GLY A 94 -4.12 12.35 6.46
C GLY A 94 -4.15 10.82 6.51
N CYS A 95 -3.71 10.14 5.45
CA CYS A 95 -3.74 8.69 5.33
C CYS A 95 -2.32 8.13 5.22
N GLY A 96 -2.05 6.97 5.83
CA GLY A 96 -0.77 6.27 5.75
C GLY A 96 -0.92 4.79 5.43
N LEU A 97 0.18 4.13 5.07
CA LEU A 97 0.25 2.74 4.65
C LEU A 97 1.31 1.97 5.45
N THR A 98 0.94 0.79 5.93
CA THR A 98 1.83 -0.17 6.61
C THR A 98 1.37 -1.58 6.28
N ALA A 99 2.20 -2.58 6.62
CA ALA A 99 1.76 -3.96 6.76
C ALA A 99 1.97 -4.48 8.19
N VAL A 100 1.24 -5.52 8.58
CA VAL A 100 1.51 -6.24 9.84
C VAL A 100 2.79 -7.07 9.68
N VAL A 101 2.84 -7.95 8.68
CA VAL A 101 4.02 -8.81 8.42
C VAL A 101 4.83 -8.19 7.29
N LYS A 102 6.14 -8.01 7.50
CA LYS A 102 7.01 -7.34 6.52
C LYS A 102 7.39 -8.21 5.34
N ARG A 103 7.47 -9.53 5.54
CA ARG A 103 7.91 -10.51 4.53
C ARG A 103 6.99 -10.48 3.29
N PRO A 104 7.55 -10.20 2.09
CA PRO A 104 6.76 -10.25 0.86
C PRO A 104 6.32 -11.67 0.50
N THR A 105 5.10 -11.81 -0.01
CA THR A 105 4.59 -13.10 -0.51
C THR A 105 3.73 -12.93 -1.77
N ALA A 106 3.51 -14.04 -2.49
CA ALA A 106 2.59 -14.05 -3.62
C ALA A 106 1.12 -14.06 -3.14
N SER A 107 0.85 -14.76 -2.04
CA SER A 107 -0.46 -14.78 -1.35
C SER A 107 -0.30 -14.62 0.16
N ALA A 108 -1.28 -13.96 0.78
CA ALA A 108 -1.37 -13.84 2.24
C ALA A 108 -1.48 -15.22 2.92
N ASP A 109 -2.02 -16.24 2.24
CA ASP A 109 -2.14 -17.60 2.78
C ASP A 109 -0.79 -18.31 2.94
N GLN A 110 0.31 -17.73 2.43
CA GLN A 110 1.68 -18.20 2.64
C GLN A 110 2.27 -17.72 3.98
N LEU A 111 1.52 -16.92 4.75
CA LEU A 111 1.91 -16.49 6.07
C LEU A 111 1.37 -17.44 7.13
N SER A 112 2.22 -17.82 8.06
CA SER A 112 1.82 -18.58 9.24
C SER A 112 1.27 -17.67 10.34
N ARG A 113 0.42 -18.21 11.22
CA ARG A 113 -0.03 -17.49 12.42
C ARG A 113 1.13 -17.02 13.29
N ALA A 114 2.22 -17.79 13.35
CA ALA A 114 3.41 -17.46 14.13
C ALA A 114 4.08 -16.15 13.65
N GLU A 115 4.04 -15.86 12.36
CA GLU A 115 4.61 -14.62 11.81
C GLU A 115 3.82 -13.38 12.22
N PHE A 116 2.49 -13.49 12.28
CA PHE A 116 1.65 -12.40 12.81
C PHE A 116 1.94 -12.16 14.29
N VAL A 117 2.06 -13.24 15.09
CA VAL A 117 2.37 -13.14 16.51
C VAL A 117 3.76 -12.51 16.71
N ALA A 118 4.75 -12.91 15.93
CA ALA A 118 6.09 -12.34 15.99
C ALA A 118 6.12 -10.84 15.62
N ALA A 119 5.27 -10.42 14.68
CA ALA A 119 5.18 -9.02 14.25
C ALA A 119 4.31 -8.13 15.16
N ALA A 120 3.51 -8.73 16.05
CA ALA A 120 2.49 -8.02 16.83
C ALA A 120 3.05 -6.87 17.67
N ALA A 121 4.12 -7.15 18.44
CA ALA A 121 4.71 -6.16 19.34
C ALA A 121 5.29 -4.95 18.58
N GLU A 122 5.97 -5.18 17.45
CA GLU A 122 6.48 -4.10 16.61
C GLU A 122 5.35 -3.28 16.00
N PHE A 123 4.31 -3.95 15.52
CA PHE A 123 3.14 -3.29 14.95
C PHE A 123 2.40 -2.42 15.98
N GLU A 124 2.15 -2.94 17.18
CA GLU A 124 1.52 -2.18 18.26
C GLU A 124 2.38 -0.99 18.70
N HIS A 125 3.69 -1.17 18.83
CA HIS A 125 4.60 -0.07 19.15
C HIS A 125 4.53 1.04 18.09
N LYS A 126 4.44 0.67 16.81
CA LYS A 126 4.24 1.62 15.70
C LYS A 126 2.93 2.39 15.88
N VAL A 127 1.81 1.71 16.13
CA VAL A 127 0.51 2.36 16.34
C VAL A 127 0.56 3.30 17.55
N ALA A 128 1.14 2.87 18.67
CA ALA A 128 1.30 3.69 19.86
C ALA A 128 2.16 4.94 19.60
N ARG A 129 3.26 4.79 18.86
CA ARG A 129 4.19 5.88 18.55
C ARG A 129 3.59 6.95 17.64
N TYR A 130 2.89 6.54 16.58
CA TYR A 130 2.37 7.48 15.57
C TYR A 130 0.96 7.96 15.88
N GLY A 131 0.20 7.23 16.71
CA GLY A 131 -1.11 7.63 17.22
C GLY A 131 -2.12 8.01 16.13
N PRO A 132 -2.38 7.17 15.10
CA PRO A 132 -3.41 7.47 14.13
C PRO A 132 -4.80 7.45 14.79
N ARG A 133 -5.78 8.20 14.26
CA ARG A 133 -7.16 8.13 14.77
C ARG A 133 -7.78 6.76 14.51
N PHE A 134 -7.57 6.22 13.31
CA PHE A 134 -8.03 4.89 12.92
C PHE A 134 -6.89 4.01 12.40
N VAL A 135 -6.89 2.74 12.82
CA VAL A 135 -6.11 1.67 12.16
C VAL A 135 -7.09 0.81 11.36
N ALA A 136 -6.92 0.80 10.03
CA ALA A 136 -7.82 0.11 9.11
C ALA A 136 -7.16 -1.15 8.53
N PHE A 137 -7.53 -2.32 9.02
CA PHE A 137 -7.01 -3.60 8.53
C PHE A 137 -7.66 -4.01 7.21
N LEU A 138 -6.84 -4.33 6.21
CA LEU A 138 -7.29 -4.75 4.88
C LEU A 138 -7.46 -6.28 4.82
N GLY A 139 -8.55 -6.74 5.43
CA GLY A 139 -8.91 -8.14 5.59
C GLY A 139 -8.90 -8.58 7.06
N LYS A 140 -9.63 -9.67 7.36
CA LYS A 140 -9.81 -10.17 8.72
C LYS A 140 -8.56 -10.85 9.30
N ALA A 141 -7.73 -11.46 8.46
CA ALA A 141 -6.63 -12.33 8.91
C ALA A 141 -5.64 -11.62 9.84
N ALA A 142 -5.18 -10.42 9.45
CA ALA A 142 -4.23 -9.64 10.23
C ALA A 142 -4.83 -9.25 11.59
N TYR A 143 -6.04 -8.70 11.61
CA TYR A 143 -6.68 -8.29 12.85
C TYR A 143 -7.05 -9.46 13.75
N SER A 144 -7.56 -10.57 13.18
CA SER A 144 -7.84 -11.80 13.94
C SER A 144 -6.59 -12.35 14.62
N ALA A 145 -5.44 -12.34 13.92
CA ALA A 145 -4.20 -12.82 14.49
C ALA A 145 -3.69 -11.93 15.64
N LEU A 146 -3.81 -10.60 15.51
CA LEU A 146 -3.38 -9.64 16.54
C LEU A 146 -4.34 -9.59 17.74
N SER A 147 -5.65 -9.61 17.50
CA SER A 147 -6.66 -9.53 18.56
C SER A 147 -6.95 -10.87 19.26
N GLY A 148 -6.57 -11.98 18.63
CA GLY A 148 -6.93 -13.33 19.08
C GLY A 148 -8.40 -13.70 18.86
N GLN A 149 -9.21 -12.81 18.29
CA GLN A 149 -10.63 -13.06 18.04
C GLN A 149 -10.82 -13.92 16.78
N ARG A 150 -11.75 -14.88 16.85
CA ARG A 150 -12.04 -15.80 15.74
C ARG A 150 -13.09 -15.25 14.78
N GLU A 151 -14.10 -14.59 15.33
CA GLU A 151 -15.17 -13.97 14.58
C GLU A 151 -14.95 -12.46 14.58
N ILE A 152 -14.68 -11.93 13.38
CA ILE A 152 -14.41 -10.51 13.15
C ILE A 152 -15.49 -10.01 12.21
N GLU A 153 -16.23 -8.99 12.61
CA GLU A 153 -17.17 -8.29 11.73
C GLU A 153 -16.45 -7.27 10.84
N TRP A 154 -17.06 -6.94 9.71
CA TRP A 154 -16.60 -5.80 8.90
C TRP A 154 -16.97 -4.48 9.60
N GLY A 155 -16.18 -3.44 9.39
CA GLY A 155 -16.46 -2.12 9.97
C GLY A 155 -15.71 -1.82 11.26
N LEU A 156 -16.26 -0.88 12.03
CA LEU A 156 -15.72 -0.47 13.33
C LEU A 156 -15.73 -1.63 14.33
N GLN A 157 -14.60 -1.82 15.01
CA GLN A 157 -14.48 -2.83 16.05
C GLN A 157 -14.70 -2.20 17.44
N PRO A 158 -15.29 -2.94 18.40
CA PRO A 158 -15.46 -2.44 19.77
C PRO A 158 -14.13 -2.19 20.49
N ALA A 159 -13.12 -3.02 20.20
CA ALA A 159 -11.80 -2.89 20.80
C ALA A 159 -10.96 -1.83 20.08
N ARG A 160 -10.19 -1.07 20.87
CA ARG A 160 -9.20 -0.11 20.38
C ARG A 160 -7.80 -0.75 20.40
N MET A 161 -6.92 -0.24 19.55
CA MET A 161 -5.52 -0.66 19.51
C MET A 161 -4.64 0.54 19.85
N GLN A 162 -4.00 0.50 21.02
CA GLN A 162 -3.09 1.55 21.47
C GLN A 162 -3.72 2.96 21.37
N GLY A 163 -4.97 3.07 21.82
CA GLY A 163 -5.77 4.31 21.74
C GLY A 163 -6.38 4.61 20.35
N SER A 164 -6.03 3.88 19.30
CA SER A 164 -6.61 4.05 17.97
C SER A 164 -7.92 3.26 17.83
N SER A 165 -8.92 3.81 17.14
CA SER A 165 -10.11 3.04 16.76
C SER A 165 -9.74 2.03 15.67
N VAL A 166 -10.24 0.79 15.78
CA VAL A 166 -9.93 -0.25 14.79
C VAL A 166 -11.07 -0.39 13.79
N TRP A 167 -10.73 -0.45 12.51
CA TRP A 167 -11.66 -0.72 11.42
C TRP A 167 -11.19 -1.93 10.62
N VAL A 168 -12.10 -2.80 10.22
CA VAL A 168 -11.79 -3.96 9.36
C VAL A 168 -12.48 -3.79 8.03
N LEU A 169 -11.70 -3.73 6.96
CA LEU A 169 -12.13 -3.50 5.59
C LEU A 169 -11.93 -4.75 4.73
N PRO A 170 -12.76 -4.98 3.71
CA PRO A 170 -12.48 -6.00 2.72
C PRO A 170 -11.17 -5.70 1.97
N ASN A 171 -10.41 -6.76 1.67
CA ASN A 171 -9.10 -6.64 1.04
C ASN A 171 -9.25 -6.25 -0.46
N PRO A 172 -8.52 -5.22 -0.95
CA PRO A 172 -8.69 -4.71 -2.31
C PRO A 172 -7.94 -5.51 -3.39
N SER A 173 -7.17 -6.54 -3.00
CA SER A 173 -6.50 -7.45 -3.94
C SER A 173 -7.47 -7.98 -4.98
N GLY A 174 -7.09 -8.03 -6.26
CA GLY A 174 -7.92 -8.62 -7.32
C GLY A 174 -8.13 -10.13 -7.18
N ARG A 175 -7.41 -10.79 -6.26
CA ARG A 175 -7.66 -12.19 -5.88
C ARG A 175 -8.89 -12.34 -4.97
N ASN A 176 -9.34 -11.25 -4.34
CA ASN A 176 -10.56 -11.24 -3.55
C ASN A 176 -11.78 -11.07 -4.47
N LEU A 177 -12.35 -12.20 -4.89
CA LEU A 177 -13.53 -12.24 -5.76
C LEU A 177 -14.86 -12.14 -5.00
N ALA A 178 -14.84 -12.15 -3.67
CA ALA A 178 -16.04 -12.06 -2.84
C ALA A 178 -16.62 -10.64 -2.74
N PHE A 179 -15.87 -9.63 -3.18
CA PHE A 179 -16.27 -8.22 -3.14
C PHE A 179 -16.07 -7.58 -4.51
N SER A 180 -17.14 -7.00 -5.05
CA SER A 180 -17.09 -6.15 -6.23
C SER A 180 -16.35 -4.84 -5.93
N LEU A 181 -16.10 -4.02 -6.95
CA LEU A 181 -15.54 -2.69 -6.72
C LEU A 181 -16.48 -1.83 -5.87
N ASP A 182 -17.79 -1.90 -6.10
CA ASP A 182 -18.78 -1.10 -5.38
C ASP A 182 -18.87 -1.52 -3.91
N ASP A 183 -18.82 -2.83 -3.61
CA ASP A 183 -18.80 -3.32 -2.22
C ASP A 183 -17.56 -2.79 -1.46
N LEU A 184 -16.40 -2.78 -2.13
CA LEU A 184 -15.18 -2.21 -1.55
C LEU A 184 -15.34 -0.70 -1.30
N VAL A 185 -15.85 0.02 -2.30
CA VAL A 185 -16.05 1.48 -2.20
C VAL A 185 -17.01 1.84 -1.06
N ASP A 186 -18.11 1.11 -0.91
CA ASP A 186 -19.09 1.35 0.15
C ASP A 186 -18.49 1.08 1.54
N ALA A 187 -17.77 -0.03 1.71
CA ALA A 187 -17.12 -0.34 2.98
C ALA A 187 -16.07 0.73 3.38
N TYR A 188 -15.29 1.23 2.42
CA TYR A 188 -14.28 2.25 2.67
C TYR A 188 -14.91 3.63 2.89
N ARG A 189 -16.03 3.93 2.20
CA ARG A 189 -16.79 5.16 2.38
C ARG A 189 -17.36 5.28 3.80
N GLN A 190 -17.80 4.19 4.40
CA GLN A 190 -18.26 4.19 5.80
C GLN A 190 -17.15 4.69 6.75
N LEU A 191 -15.91 4.21 6.59
CA LEU A 191 -14.77 4.73 7.35
C LEU A 191 -14.52 6.22 7.03
N ARG A 192 -14.57 6.62 5.76
CA ARG A 192 -14.38 8.03 5.36
C ARG A 192 -15.36 8.97 6.05
N LEU A 193 -16.62 8.57 6.16
CA LEU A 193 -17.67 9.33 6.83
C LEU A 193 -17.39 9.49 8.33
N GLN A 194 -16.87 8.44 8.99
CA GLN A 194 -16.47 8.51 10.40
C GLN A 194 -15.27 9.44 10.62
N VAL A 195 -14.31 9.43 9.70
CA VAL A 195 -13.20 10.41 9.71
C VAL A 195 -13.76 11.83 9.64
N LYS A 196 -14.67 12.13 8.69
CA LYS A 196 -15.29 13.46 8.55
C LYS A 196 -16.05 13.88 9.80
N ALA A 197 -16.87 12.98 10.37
CA ALA A 197 -17.69 13.27 11.53
C ALA A 197 -16.84 13.65 12.76
N GLY A 198 -15.69 12.99 12.97
CA GLY A 198 -14.77 13.34 14.06
C GLY A 198 -13.84 14.53 13.79
N SER A 199 -13.81 15.07 12.56
CA SER A 199 -12.97 16.24 12.21
C SER A 199 -13.67 17.58 12.40
N GLY A 200 -14.94 17.62 12.81
CA GLY A 200 -15.60 18.86 13.26
C GLY A 200 -15.70 19.98 12.22
N LEU A 201 -15.76 19.68 10.91
CA LEU A 201 -16.31 20.65 9.95
C LEU A 201 -17.82 20.71 10.15
N GLN A 202 -18.26 21.59 11.05
CA GLN A 202 -19.64 22.08 11.03
C GLN A 202 -19.86 22.76 9.68
N PRO A 203 -20.95 22.49 8.94
CA PRO A 203 -21.34 23.35 7.84
C PRO A 203 -21.55 24.75 8.43
N GLU A 204 -20.88 25.76 7.88
CA GLU A 204 -21.14 27.15 8.25
C GLU A 204 -22.65 27.39 8.18
N GLY A 205 -23.20 27.84 9.30
CA GLY A 205 -24.60 28.16 9.41
C GLY A 205 -24.98 29.12 8.29
N GLN A 206 -25.98 28.73 7.51
CA GLN A 206 -26.73 29.70 6.73
C GLN A 206 -27.32 30.70 7.71
N ASP A 207 -26.78 31.91 7.62
CA ASP A 207 -27.20 33.06 8.37
C ASP A 207 -28.70 33.27 8.17
N ALA A 208 -29.38 33.48 9.30
CA ALA A 208 -30.78 33.77 9.34
C ALA A 208 -31.01 35.19 8.79
N ALA A 209 -31.36 35.29 7.51
CA ALA A 209 -31.93 36.52 6.98
C ALA A 209 -33.42 36.58 7.34
N ARG A 210 -33.71 37.45 8.30
CA ARG A 210 -34.99 38.16 8.43
C ARG A 210 -35.27 38.98 7.17
#